data_AF-A0A7Y4THR0-F1
#
_entry.id   AF-A0A7Y4THR0-F1
#
_cell.length_a   1.000
_cell.length_b   1.000
_cell.length_c   1.000
_cell.angle_alpha   90.00
_cell.angle_beta   90.00
_cell.angle_gamma   90.00
#
_symmetry.space_group_name_H-M   'P 1'
#
loop_
_entity.id
_entity.type
_entity.pdbx_description
1 polymer ?
#
loop_
_entity_poly.entity_id
_entity_poly.type
_entity_poly.pdbx_seq_one_letter_code
_entity_poly.pdbx_strand_id
1 'polypeptide(L)'
;MDSFDPRWSDDVRGGERDRGGSGVEIGREVPRGGVGSGGQERQVPTSRDVRDVFVNHVDLPRGETRERVYALRESYMLRGSESRKLATVGAFRVVPAGNLRDHDGKPLDASRGELHHLRREGLVDIVPSPGRGRALVVLTSRGRELLDGHRHRDPDVAGAWRPHREGGAREREQATRQEFYSGIRQPRELEHDAKVYAAYLRAAERLQEQGARVRRVVLDLEIKRDYQRFLQERNRGRGDSDGRPDRTLDEIHRWAAEHQLPEQDGHVQIPDARIEFEDADGRSHWHDIEVETEHYRGQHAAAKAGSGFNRYQSVSVRIVASGSRGGGGRRGRGRGLAEEMFL
;
A
#
# COMPACT_ATOMS: atom_id res chain seq x y z
N MET A 1 -17.43 22.64 15.04
CA MET A 1 -17.39 21.91 16.33
C MET A 1 -18.37 20.78 16.18
N ASP A 2 -17.88 19.60 15.80
CA ASP A 2 -18.70 18.40 15.72
C ASP A 2 -17.99 17.29 16.49
N SER A 3 -18.79 16.70 17.36
CA SER A 3 -18.47 15.81 18.47
C SER A 3 -18.00 14.44 17.95
N PHE A 4 -16.89 13.94 18.49
CA PHE A 4 -16.40 12.58 18.26
C PHE A 4 -16.63 11.75 19.53
N ASP A 5 -17.46 10.70 19.41
CA ASP A 5 -17.90 9.82 20.49
C ASP A 5 -17.00 8.55 20.55
N PRO A 6 -16.27 8.30 21.65
CA PRO A 6 -15.42 7.13 21.80
C PRO A 6 -16.05 6.10 22.75
N ARG A 7 -16.58 5.01 22.20
CA ARG A 7 -17.01 3.85 23.01
C ARG A 7 -16.79 2.52 22.31
N TRP A 8 -15.58 1.98 22.40
CA TRP A 8 -15.39 0.52 22.33
C TRP A 8 -14.25 0.15 23.27
N SER A 9 -14.62 -0.30 24.47
CA SER A 9 -13.72 -0.89 25.46
C SER A 9 -13.65 -2.40 25.23
N ASP A 10 -12.44 -2.93 25.31
CA ASP A 10 -12.15 -4.35 25.54
C ASP A 10 -12.76 -4.81 26.87
N ASP A 11 -13.25 -6.05 26.91
CA ASP A 11 -13.22 -6.85 28.13
C ASP A 11 -12.95 -8.33 27.81
N VAL A 12 -11.97 -8.87 28.52
CA VAL A 12 -11.49 -10.26 28.48
C VAL A 12 -11.67 -10.85 29.88
N ARG A 13 -12.12 -12.11 29.93
CA ARG A 13 -11.89 -13.21 30.92
C ARG A 13 -13.21 -14.01 31.06
N GLY A 14 -13.27 -15.33 31.18
CA GLY A 14 -12.30 -16.42 31.41
C GLY A 14 -13.05 -17.59 32.09
N GLY A 15 -12.57 -18.83 31.96
CA GLY A 15 -13.04 -20.02 32.73
C GLY A 15 -13.39 -21.24 31.85
N GLU A 16 -12.44 -22.11 31.51
CA GLU A 16 -12.10 -23.42 32.15
C GLU A 16 -13.06 -24.58 31.81
N ARG A 17 -12.62 -25.50 30.93
CA ARG A 17 -12.11 -26.88 31.15
C ARG A 17 -13.21 -27.96 31.22
N ASP A 18 -13.16 -28.96 30.33
CA ASP A 18 -12.99 -30.35 30.75
C ASP A 18 -12.50 -31.32 29.66
N ARG A 19 -11.89 -32.42 30.12
CA ARG A 19 -11.10 -33.43 29.37
C ARG A 19 -11.90 -34.65 28.89
N GLY A 20 -11.31 -35.37 27.92
CA GLY A 20 -11.53 -36.80 27.61
C GLY A 20 -11.65 -37.00 26.09
N GLY A 21 -10.98 -37.90 25.36
CA GLY A 21 -10.20 -39.10 25.67
C GLY A 21 -10.42 -40.09 24.50
N SER A 22 -9.42 -40.90 24.16
CA SER A 22 -9.35 -41.94 23.10
C SER A 22 -9.21 -41.44 21.64
N GLY A 23 -8.29 -41.88 20.80
CA GLY A 23 -7.39 -43.03 20.82
C GLY A 23 -7.71 -43.96 19.66
N VAL A 24 -7.12 -43.74 18.47
CA VAL A 24 -6.94 -44.78 17.44
C VAL A 24 -5.68 -44.46 16.62
N GLU A 25 -4.68 -45.32 16.78
CA GLU A 25 -3.49 -45.43 15.93
C GLU A 25 -3.89 -46.02 14.58
N ILE A 26 -3.46 -45.41 13.47
CA ILE A 26 -3.41 -46.09 12.17
C ILE A 26 -2.06 -45.78 11.54
N GLY A 27 -1.18 -46.77 11.59
CA GLY A 27 0.09 -46.75 10.89
C GLY A 27 -0.10 -46.72 9.38
N ARG A 28 0.77 -45.97 8.69
CA ARG A 28 1.06 -46.21 7.28
C ARG A 28 2.52 -45.93 6.98
N GLU A 29 3.15 -46.99 6.51
CA GLU A 29 4.52 -47.11 6.09
C GLU A 29 4.87 -46.11 4.98
N VAL A 30 6.06 -45.55 5.08
CA VAL A 30 6.64 -44.60 4.13
C VAL A 30 7.60 -45.39 3.21
N PRO A 31 7.38 -45.46 1.89
CA PRO A 31 8.43 -45.88 0.98
C PRO A 31 9.28 -44.68 0.59
N ARG A 32 10.56 -44.75 0.94
CA ARG A 32 11.63 -43.92 0.40
C ARG A 32 11.73 -44.12 -1.11
N GLY A 33 11.62 -43.04 -1.87
CA GLY A 33 11.93 -43.00 -3.30
C GLY A 33 12.56 -41.65 -3.64
N GLY A 34 13.89 -41.60 -3.62
CA GLY A 34 14.64 -40.47 -4.17
C GLY A 34 14.68 -40.57 -5.68
N VAL A 35 14.29 -39.50 -6.36
CA VAL A 35 14.59 -39.28 -7.78
C VAL A 35 14.94 -37.80 -7.93
N GLY A 36 16.19 -37.54 -8.31
CA GLY A 36 16.66 -36.20 -8.62
C GLY A 36 15.95 -35.63 -9.85
N SER A 37 15.74 -34.33 -9.84
CA SER A 37 15.51 -33.56 -11.07
C SER A 37 16.26 -32.25 -10.95
N GLY A 38 17.09 -32.04 -11.96
CA GLY A 38 18.10 -31.00 -12.04
C GLY A 38 17.54 -29.62 -11.75
N GLY A 39 18.38 -28.82 -11.11
CA GLY A 39 18.19 -27.39 -10.99
C GLY A 39 18.05 -26.80 -12.39
N GLN A 40 16.81 -26.59 -12.82
CA GLN A 40 16.51 -25.44 -13.63
C GLN A 40 16.94 -24.25 -12.80
N GLU A 41 18.07 -23.66 -13.19
CA GLU A 41 18.40 -22.28 -12.87
C GLU A 41 17.11 -21.47 -13.05
N ARG A 42 16.47 -21.13 -11.93
CA ARG A 42 15.36 -20.19 -11.95
C ARG A 42 15.96 -18.90 -12.49
N GLN A 43 15.70 -18.63 -13.77
CA GLN A 43 15.84 -17.30 -14.32
C GLN A 43 15.02 -16.39 -13.40
N VAL A 44 15.71 -15.68 -12.52
CA VAL A 44 15.11 -14.68 -11.65
C VAL A 44 14.51 -13.64 -12.57
N PRO A 45 13.19 -13.39 -12.56
CA PRO A 45 12.60 -12.37 -13.42
C PRO A 45 13.30 -11.04 -13.12
N THR A 46 14.01 -10.51 -14.11
CA THR A 46 14.94 -9.37 -13.99
C THR A 46 14.25 -8.01 -13.85
N SER A 47 12.98 -7.99 -13.45
CA SER A 47 12.29 -6.80 -12.95
C SER A 47 11.09 -7.25 -12.12
N ARG A 48 11.23 -7.27 -10.78
CA ARG A 48 10.06 -7.41 -9.89
C ARG A 48 9.15 -6.21 -10.15
N ASP A 49 7.84 -6.41 -10.27
CA ASP A 49 6.91 -5.29 -10.40
C ASP A 49 6.98 -4.49 -9.08
N VAL A 50 7.10 -3.16 -9.12
CA VAL A 50 7.14 -2.31 -7.91
C VAL A 50 5.90 -2.51 -7.01
N ARG A 51 4.83 -3.11 -7.52
CA ARG A 51 3.60 -3.47 -6.78
C ARG A 51 3.73 -4.79 -6.03
N ASP A 52 4.71 -5.63 -6.34
CA ASP A 52 4.94 -6.91 -5.65
C ASP A 52 5.28 -6.72 -4.18
N VAL A 53 5.83 -5.56 -3.81
CA VAL A 53 6.17 -5.26 -2.42
C VAL A 53 4.99 -5.45 -1.48
N PHE A 54 3.77 -5.04 -1.86
CA PHE A 54 2.60 -5.08 -0.98
C PHE A 54 2.12 -6.50 -0.74
N VAL A 55 2.09 -7.31 -1.80
CA VAL A 55 1.64 -8.69 -1.66
C VAL A 55 2.65 -9.52 -0.87
N ASN A 56 3.94 -9.17 -0.85
CA ASN A 56 4.94 -9.84 0.00
C ASN A 56 4.68 -9.76 1.51
N HIS A 57 3.77 -8.89 1.96
CA HIS A 57 3.32 -8.83 3.36
C HIS A 57 2.17 -9.79 3.69
N VAL A 58 1.68 -10.55 2.71
CA VAL A 58 0.56 -11.49 2.88
C VAL A 58 0.81 -12.86 2.22
N ASP A 59 0.32 -13.91 2.88
CA ASP A 59 0.33 -15.30 2.43
C ASP A 59 -0.87 -15.59 1.51
N LEU A 60 -0.92 -14.88 0.38
CA LEU A 60 -1.90 -15.07 -0.68
C LEU A 60 -1.29 -15.74 -1.92
N PRO A 61 -2.11 -16.39 -2.77
CA PRO A 61 -1.66 -17.04 -4.00
C PRO A 61 -0.81 -16.11 -4.86
N ARG A 62 0.21 -16.67 -5.50
CA ARG A 62 1.16 -15.97 -6.40
C ARG A 62 1.16 -16.49 -7.83
N GLY A 63 0.58 -17.67 -8.05
CA GLY A 63 0.53 -18.34 -9.34
C GLY A 63 -0.51 -17.74 -10.30
N GLU A 64 -0.52 -18.23 -11.53
CA GLU A 64 -1.44 -17.77 -12.58
C GLU A 64 -2.85 -18.33 -12.42
N THR A 65 -2.95 -19.52 -11.83
CA THR A 65 -4.22 -20.20 -11.57
C THR A 65 -4.89 -19.67 -10.32
N ARG A 66 -6.23 -19.62 -10.33
CA ARG A 66 -6.98 -19.27 -9.12
C ARG A 66 -6.94 -20.42 -8.14
N GLU A 67 -6.56 -20.11 -6.92
CA GLU A 67 -6.51 -21.02 -5.78
C GLU A 67 -7.54 -20.58 -4.73
N ARG A 68 -8.01 -21.54 -3.93
CA ARG A 68 -8.98 -21.25 -2.88
C ARG A 68 -8.28 -20.60 -1.69
N VAL A 69 -8.77 -19.45 -1.27
CA VAL A 69 -8.29 -18.67 -0.12
C VAL A 69 -9.40 -18.58 0.91
N TYR A 70 -9.12 -18.93 2.17
CA TYR A 70 -10.12 -18.98 3.23
C TYR A 70 -10.04 -17.73 4.11
N ALA A 71 -11.11 -16.96 4.19
CA ALA A 71 -11.32 -15.99 5.27
C ALA A 71 -12.16 -16.62 6.39
N LEU A 72 -12.28 -15.90 7.51
CA LEU A 72 -12.94 -16.38 8.72
C LEU A 72 -14.36 -16.95 8.50
N ARG A 73 -15.10 -16.40 7.51
CA ARG A 73 -16.51 -16.76 7.24
C ARG A 73 -16.75 -17.27 5.82
N GLU A 74 -15.80 -17.10 4.90
CA GLU A 74 -16.03 -17.26 3.46
C GLU A 74 -14.76 -17.71 2.75
N SER A 75 -14.88 -18.26 1.54
CA SER A 75 -13.72 -18.61 0.70
C SER A 75 -13.79 -17.93 -0.66
N TYR A 76 -12.64 -17.53 -1.18
CA TYR A 76 -12.50 -16.85 -2.47
C TYR A 76 -11.61 -17.68 -3.40
N MET A 77 -11.76 -17.50 -4.71
CA MET A 77 -10.85 -18.07 -5.70
C MET A 77 -9.95 -16.97 -6.24
N LEU A 78 -8.69 -16.91 -5.81
CA LEU A 78 -7.77 -15.82 -6.16
C LEU A 78 -6.53 -16.34 -6.86
N ARG A 79 -6.06 -15.62 -7.88
CA ARG A 79 -4.74 -15.82 -8.48
C ARG A 79 -3.74 -14.72 -8.08
N GLY A 80 -2.47 -14.90 -8.40
CA GLY A 80 -1.38 -13.99 -8.08
C GLY A 80 -1.61 -12.53 -8.45
N SER A 81 -2.08 -12.27 -9.66
CA SER A 81 -2.40 -10.92 -10.10
C SER A 81 -3.53 -10.29 -9.27
N GLU A 82 -4.53 -11.05 -8.86
CA GLU A 82 -5.66 -10.60 -8.03
C GLU A 82 -5.20 -10.30 -6.59
N SER A 83 -4.37 -11.17 -6.01
CA SER A 83 -3.72 -10.95 -4.72
C SER A 83 -2.88 -9.67 -4.72
N ARG A 84 -2.06 -9.45 -5.76
CA ARG A 84 -1.26 -8.22 -5.94
C ARG A 84 -2.14 -6.97 -5.97
N LYS A 85 -3.27 -7.02 -6.67
CA LYS A 85 -4.21 -5.89 -6.73
C LYS A 85 -4.82 -5.58 -5.38
N LEU A 86 -5.31 -6.58 -4.66
CA LEU A 86 -5.91 -6.37 -3.34
C LEU A 86 -4.91 -5.71 -2.39
N ALA A 87 -3.69 -6.23 -2.32
CA ALA A 87 -2.63 -5.66 -1.50
C ALA A 87 -2.25 -4.22 -1.94
N THR A 88 -2.19 -3.97 -3.26
CA THR A 88 -1.90 -2.62 -3.79
C THR A 88 -3.00 -1.63 -3.45
N VAL A 89 -4.27 -1.99 -3.67
CA VAL A 89 -5.41 -1.11 -3.35
C VAL A 89 -5.48 -0.87 -1.84
N GLY A 90 -5.21 -1.91 -1.04
CA GLY A 90 -5.11 -1.79 0.41
C GLY A 90 -4.03 -0.82 0.87
N ALA A 91 -2.86 -0.80 0.22
CA ALA A 91 -1.76 0.07 0.62
C ALA A 91 -2.01 1.57 0.34
N PHE A 92 -2.85 1.91 -0.66
CA PHE A 92 -3.09 3.31 -1.07
C PHE A 92 -4.50 3.83 -0.80
N ARG A 93 -5.38 3.03 -0.17
CA ARG A 93 -6.81 3.29 0.07
C ARG A 93 -7.66 3.43 -1.20
N VAL A 94 -7.17 4.12 -2.23
CA VAL A 94 -7.82 4.27 -3.52
C VAL A 94 -6.81 4.28 -4.66
N VAL A 95 -7.14 3.58 -5.73
CA VAL A 95 -6.28 3.45 -6.91
C VAL A 95 -7.11 3.65 -8.19
N PRO A 96 -6.66 4.46 -9.17
CA PRO A 96 -7.30 4.50 -10.49
C PRO A 96 -7.25 3.13 -11.17
N ALA A 97 -8.40 2.65 -11.66
CA ALA A 97 -8.49 1.35 -12.33
C ALA A 97 -7.47 1.19 -13.47
N GLY A 98 -7.28 2.24 -14.28
CA GLY A 98 -6.32 2.24 -15.39
C GLY A 98 -4.84 2.19 -14.98
N ASN A 99 -4.52 2.38 -13.69
CA ASN A 99 -3.15 2.22 -13.17
C ASN A 99 -2.94 0.83 -12.53
N LEU A 100 -3.97 -0.01 -12.46
CA LEU A 100 -3.85 -1.42 -12.09
C LEU A 100 -3.59 -2.25 -13.35
N ARG A 101 -2.82 -3.32 -13.18
CA ARG A 101 -2.40 -4.21 -14.25
C ARG A 101 -3.06 -5.56 -14.12
N ASP A 102 -3.50 -6.10 -15.24
CA ASP A 102 -4.00 -7.47 -15.31
C ASP A 102 -2.86 -8.50 -15.28
N HIS A 103 -3.19 -9.78 -15.37
CA HIS A 103 -2.21 -10.86 -15.45
C HIS A 103 -1.21 -10.73 -16.63
N ASP A 104 -1.61 -10.08 -17.73
CA ASP A 104 -0.76 -9.84 -18.90
C ASP A 104 0.01 -8.52 -18.81
N GLY A 105 -0.10 -7.80 -17.68
CA GLY A 105 0.50 -6.47 -17.52
C GLY A 105 -0.27 -5.33 -18.20
N LYS A 106 -1.47 -5.58 -18.74
CA LYS A 106 -2.29 -4.55 -19.42
C LYS A 106 -3.08 -3.73 -18.42
N PRO A 107 -3.33 -2.43 -18.68
CA PRO A 107 -4.23 -1.62 -17.86
C PRO A 107 -5.61 -2.26 -17.71
N LEU A 108 -6.20 -2.19 -16.51
CA LEU A 108 -7.53 -2.74 -16.25
C LEU A 108 -8.66 -1.80 -16.67
N ASP A 109 -9.72 -2.43 -17.18
CA ASP A 109 -11.06 -1.84 -17.33
C ASP A 109 -11.89 -2.17 -16.08
N ALA A 110 -12.51 -1.17 -15.48
CA ALA A 110 -13.34 -1.33 -14.29
C ALA A 110 -14.59 -2.19 -14.50
N SER A 111 -15.06 -2.34 -15.74
CA SER A 111 -16.29 -3.06 -16.08
C SER A 111 -16.07 -4.55 -16.37
N ARG A 112 -14.81 -5.01 -16.53
CA ARG A 112 -14.49 -6.36 -17.04
C ARG A 112 -13.32 -7.00 -16.28
N GLY A 113 -13.06 -8.26 -16.61
CA GLY A 113 -11.87 -8.99 -16.17
C GLY A 113 -11.78 -9.16 -14.65
N GLU A 114 -10.58 -8.95 -14.12
CA GLU A 114 -10.26 -9.23 -12.72
C GLU A 114 -10.92 -8.24 -11.75
N LEU A 115 -11.10 -6.97 -12.13
CA LEU A 115 -11.80 -6.00 -11.27
C LEU A 115 -13.28 -6.34 -11.12
N HIS A 116 -13.92 -6.78 -12.20
CA HIS A 116 -15.29 -7.25 -12.14
C HIS A 116 -15.43 -8.47 -11.22
N HIS A 117 -14.48 -9.41 -11.30
CA HIS A 117 -14.44 -10.58 -10.42
C HIS A 117 -14.27 -10.17 -8.95
N LEU A 118 -13.24 -9.39 -8.62
CA LEU A 118 -12.99 -8.95 -7.25
C LEU A 118 -14.16 -8.15 -6.65
N ARG A 119 -14.83 -7.34 -7.47
CA ARG A 119 -16.04 -6.61 -7.07
C ARG A 119 -17.21 -7.56 -6.79
N ARG A 120 -17.42 -8.57 -7.65
CA ARG A 120 -18.49 -9.57 -7.44
C ARG A 120 -18.27 -10.38 -6.17
N GLU A 121 -17.02 -10.68 -5.83
CA GLU A 121 -16.62 -11.32 -4.57
C GLU A 121 -16.70 -10.37 -3.36
N GLY A 122 -17.05 -9.09 -3.56
CA GLY A 122 -17.19 -8.09 -2.49
C GLY A 122 -15.87 -7.67 -1.85
N LEU A 123 -14.72 -7.93 -2.49
CA LEU A 123 -13.39 -7.61 -1.96
C LEU A 123 -12.95 -6.19 -2.31
N VAL A 124 -13.48 -5.63 -3.40
CA VAL A 124 -13.24 -4.23 -3.80
C VAL A 124 -14.55 -3.57 -4.21
N ASP A 125 -14.60 -2.25 -4.02
CA ASP A 125 -15.62 -1.39 -4.60
C ASP A 125 -15.03 -0.56 -5.74
N ILE A 126 -15.90 -0.21 -6.69
CA ILE A 126 -15.56 0.63 -7.83
C ILE A 126 -16.45 1.86 -7.77
N VAL A 127 -15.85 3.02 -7.55
CA VAL A 127 -16.55 4.30 -7.45
C VAL A 127 -16.16 5.22 -8.61
N PRO A 128 -17.08 6.06 -9.09
CA PRO A 128 -16.72 7.09 -10.06
C PRO A 128 -15.78 8.10 -9.40
N SER A 129 -14.71 8.49 -10.10
CA SER A 129 -13.93 9.66 -9.73
C SER A 129 -14.81 10.90 -9.90
N PRO A 130 -14.80 11.83 -8.92
CA PRO A 130 -15.53 13.10 -9.02
C PRO A 130 -15.20 13.90 -10.30
N GLY A 131 -14.03 13.67 -10.90
CA GLY A 131 -13.56 14.29 -12.14
C GLY A 131 -13.18 13.30 -13.25
N ARG A 132 -13.22 13.80 -14.49
CA ARG A 132 -12.83 13.12 -15.75
C ARG A 132 -13.38 11.69 -15.97
N GLY A 133 -14.42 11.26 -15.24
CA GLY A 133 -15.10 9.98 -15.45
C GLY A 133 -14.24 8.73 -15.26
N ARG A 134 -13.12 8.82 -14.51
CA ARG A 134 -12.24 7.67 -14.26
C ARG A 134 -12.82 6.80 -13.16
N ALA A 135 -12.71 5.48 -13.28
CA ALA A 135 -13.09 4.57 -12.20
C ALA A 135 -11.97 4.48 -11.15
N LEU A 136 -12.35 4.60 -9.88
CA LEU A 136 -11.48 4.42 -8.72
C LEU A 136 -11.82 3.10 -8.04
N VAL A 137 -10.80 2.35 -7.64
CA VAL A 137 -10.92 1.08 -6.93
C VAL A 137 -10.56 1.31 -5.47
N VAL A 138 -11.42 0.84 -4.57
CA VAL A 138 -11.27 0.95 -3.11
C VAL A 138 -11.39 -0.43 -2.51
N LEU A 139 -10.60 -0.74 -1.48
CA LEU A 139 -10.70 -2.01 -0.78
C LEU A 139 -11.92 -1.99 0.16
N THR A 140 -12.73 -3.04 0.17
CA THR A 140 -13.84 -3.15 1.13
C THR A 140 -13.31 -3.60 2.50
N SER A 141 -14.13 -3.51 3.55
CA SER A 141 -13.77 -4.07 4.87
C SER A 141 -13.48 -5.57 4.77
N ARG A 142 -14.25 -6.30 3.96
CA ARG A 142 -14.07 -7.73 3.67
C ARG A 142 -12.74 -8.00 2.95
N GLY A 143 -12.37 -7.14 1.99
CA GLY A 143 -11.06 -7.20 1.33
C GLY A 143 -9.91 -6.96 2.31
N ARG A 144 -10.05 -6.01 3.23
CA ARG A 144 -9.06 -5.76 4.28
C ARG A 144 -8.97 -6.91 5.26
N GLU A 145 -10.08 -7.42 5.76
CA GLU A 145 -10.12 -8.59 6.66
C GLU A 145 -9.43 -9.80 6.03
N LEU A 146 -9.61 -10.00 4.72
CA LEU A 146 -8.89 -11.03 3.98
C LEU A 146 -7.36 -10.81 4.01
N LEU A 147 -6.88 -9.59 3.75
CA LEU A 147 -5.46 -9.27 3.81
C LEU A 147 -4.90 -9.41 5.24
N ASP A 148 -5.62 -8.87 6.23
CA ASP A 148 -5.22 -8.90 7.64
C ASP A 148 -5.15 -10.34 8.17
N GLY A 149 -6.10 -11.20 7.77
CA GLY A 149 -6.13 -12.63 8.13
C GLY A 149 -5.03 -13.47 7.49
N HIS A 150 -4.39 -12.97 6.43
CA HIS A 150 -3.29 -13.63 5.72
C HIS A 150 -1.97 -12.89 5.88
N ARG A 151 -1.82 -12.00 6.86
CA ARG A 151 -0.52 -11.36 7.10
C ARG A 151 0.54 -12.42 7.36
N HIS A 152 1.70 -12.25 6.73
CA HIS A 152 2.83 -13.16 6.95
C HIS A 152 3.11 -13.24 8.45
N ARG A 153 2.92 -14.42 9.01
CA ARG A 153 3.22 -14.68 10.42
C ARG A 153 4.62 -15.23 10.43
N ASP A 154 5.61 -14.41 10.78
CA ASP A 154 7.00 -14.85 10.90
C ASP A 154 7.05 -16.10 11.82
N PRO A 155 7.34 -17.30 11.27
CA PRO A 155 7.34 -18.54 12.04
C PRO A 155 8.52 -18.62 13.01
N ASP A 156 9.60 -17.87 12.75
CA ASP A 156 10.84 -17.94 13.54
C ASP A 156 10.68 -17.20 14.89
N VAL A 157 9.70 -16.31 15.01
CA VAL A 157 9.32 -15.67 16.29
C VAL A 157 8.34 -16.53 17.10
N ALA A 158 7.70 -17.52 16.48
CA ALA A 158 6.81 -18.46 17.16
C ALA A 158 7.55 -19.67 17.75
N GLY A 159 8.68 -20.07 17.15
CA GLY A 159 9.54 -21.16 17.63
C GLY A 159 10.66 -20.74 18.61
N ALA A 160 11.04 -19.47 18.63
CA ALA A 160 12.04 -18.92 19.53
C ALA A 160 11.43 -18.09 20.67
N TRP A 161 10.49 -18.66 21.44
CA TRP A 161 10.16 -18.08 22.75
C TRP A 161 11.33 -18.33 23.71
N ARG A 162 12.33 -17.45 23.67
CA ARG A 162 13.25 -17.23 24.79
C ARG A 162 12.75 -15.99 25.53
N PRO A 163 12.26 -16.12 26.78
CA PRO A 163 11.69 -14.99 27.50
C PRO A 163 12.80 -14.15 28.12
N HIS A 164 13.64 -13.49 27.32
CA HIS A 164 14.55 -12.44 27.82
C HIS A 164 14.90 -11.43 26.73
N ARG A 165 13.97 -10.51 26.47
CA ARG A 165 14.21 -9.06 26.30
C ARG A 165 12.86 -8.37 26.13
N GLU A 166 12.56 -7.51 27.08
CA GLU A 166 11.29 -6.82 27.25
C GLU A 166 10.92 -5.96 26.01
N GLY A 167 9.66 -6.06 25.57
CA GLY A 167 8.93 -5.03 24.82
C GLY A 167 9.23 -4.82 23.33
N GLY A 168 10.48 -4.83 22.88
CA GLY A 168 10.84 -4.14 21.62
C GLY A 168 10.65 -4.89 20.30
N ALA A 169 10.76 -6.22 20.27
CA ALA A 169 10.84 -6.95 19.00
C ALA A 169 9.51 -7.01 18.24
N ARG A 170 8.40 -7.29 18.93
CA ARG A 170 7.05 -7.36 18.32
C ARG A 170 6.53 -6.01 17.85
N GLU A 171 6.94 -4.94 18.52
CA GLU A 171 6.53 -3.56 18.19
C GLU A 171 7.32 -3.05 16.97
N ARG A 172 8.63 -3.37 16.90
CA ARG A 172 9.47 -3.12 15.70
C ARG A 172 9.02 -3.94 14.50
N GLU A 173 8.65 -5.22 14.70
CA GLU A 173 8.14 -6.07 13.64
C GLU A 173 6.82 -5.52 13.08
N GLN A 174 5.89 -5.11 13.95
CA GLN A 174 4.65 -4.44 13.55
C GLN A 174 4.92 -3.11 12.82
N ALA A 175 5.91 -2.32 13.26
CA ALA A 175 6.28 -1.06 12.63
C ALA A 175 6.83 -1.23 11.20
N THR A 176 7.29 -2.42 10.81
CA THR A 176 7.84 -2.70 9.47
C THR A 176 6.84 -3.33 8.50
N ARG A 177 5.63 -3.66 8.96
CA ARG A 177 4.60 -4.27 8.12
C ARG A 177 3.85 -3.22 7.30
N GLN A 178 3.42 -3.59 6.10
CA GLN A 178 2.54 -2.75 5.30
C GLN A 178 1.17 -2.60 5.98
N GLU A 179 0.69 -1.38 6.17
CA GLU A 179 -0.69 -1.12 6.58
C GLU A 179 -1.64 -1.27 5.39
N PHE A 180 -2.83 -1.83 5.63
CA PHE A 180 -3.89 -1.97 4.63
C PHE A 180 -5.15 -1.23 5.07
N TYR A 181 -5.65 -0.37 4.18
CA TYR A 181 -6.79 0.50 4.38
C TYR A 181 -8.01 0.01 3.62
N SER A 182 -9.20 0.29 4.14
CA SER A 182 -10.48 -0.02 3.50
C SER A 182 -11.45 1.16 3.59
N GLY A 183 -12.37 1.21 2.62
CA GLY A 183 -13.45 2.16 2.56
C GLY A 183 -13.02 3.58 2.17
N ILE A 184 -14.02 4.46 2.09
CA ILE A 184 -13.84 5.87 1.75
C ILE A 184 -14.01 6.68 3.02
N ARG A 185 -12.90 7.20 3.56
CA ARG A 185 -12.95 8.06 4.74
C ARG A 185 -13.48 9.46 4.40
N GLN A 186 -13.05 10.01 3.28
CA GLN A 186 -13.31 11.39 2.90
C GLN A 186 -13.48 11.51 1.38
N PRO A 187 -14.72 11.51 0.84
CA PRO A 187 -14.96 11.48 -0.61
C PRO A 187 -14.27 12.60 -1.40
N ARG A 188 -14.14 13.78 -0.80
CA ARG A 188 -13.46 14.94 -1.40
C ARG A 188 -11.94 14.77 -1.58
N GLU A 189 -11.32 13.81 -0.91
CA GLU A 189 -9.88 13.54 -1.00
C GLU A 189 -9.53 12.45 -2.01
N LEU A 190 -10.52 11.73 -2.55
CA LEU A 190 -10.30 10.58 -3.44
C LEU A 190 -9.41 10.90 -4.64
N GLU A 191 -9.54 12.09 -5.24
CA GLU A 191 -8.68 12.49 -6.35
C GLU A 191 -7.25 12.81 -5.93
N HIS A 192 -7.06 13.35 -4.72
CA HIS A 192 -5.75 13.60 -4.14
C HIS A 192 -5.07 12.28 -3.85
N ASP A 193 -5.74 11.39 -3.14
CA ASP A 193 -5.24 10.06 -2.79
C ASP A 193 -4.86 9.23 -4.02
N ALA A 194 -5.68 9.28 -5.08
CA ALA A 194 -5.42 8.60 -6.34
C ALA A 194 -4.13 9.07 -7.02
N LYS A 195 -3.74 10.34 -6.82
CA LYS A 195 -2.48 10.89 -7.35
C LYS A 195 -1.27 10.43 -6.54
N VAL A 196 -1.43 10.14 -5.24
CA VAL A 196 -0.36 9.58 -4.39
C VAL A 196 0.13 8.25 -4.96
N TYR A 197 -0.78 7.35 -5.35
CA TYR A 197 -0.39 6.10 -6.00
C TYR A 197 0.34 6.31 -7.34
N ALA A 198 -0.10 7.29 -8.14
CA ALA A 198 0.58 7.61 -9.40
C ALA A 198 1.99 8.19 -9.17
N ALA A 199 2.18 8.99 -8.11
CA ALA A 199 3.49 9.48 -7.70
C ALA A 199 4.38 8.34 -7.17
N TYR A 200 3.82 7.43 -6.37
CA TYR A 200 4.50 6.23 -5.90
C TYR A 200 5.06 5.41 -7.06
N LEU A 201 4.27 5.10 -8.09
CA LEU A 201 4.74 4.28 -9.20
C LEU A 201 6.01 4.86 -9.83
N ARG A 202 6.03 6.18 -10.10
CA ARG A 202 7.21 6.85 -10.66
C ARG A 202 8.40 6.83 -9.70
N ALA A 203 8.15 7.07 -8.42
CA ALA A 203 9.19 7.09 -7.40
C ALA A 203 9.83 5.71 -7.23
N ALA A 204 9.00 4.67 -7.11
CA ALA A 204 9.41 3.30 -6.92
C ALA A 204 10.14 2.73 -8.14
N GLU A 205 9.68 3.05 -9.36
CA GLU A 205 10.37 2.67 -10.60
C GLU A 205 11.80 3.24 -10.63
N ARG A 206 11.97 4.54 -10.32
CA ARG A 206 13.31 5.16 -10.22
C ARG A 206 14.17 4.54 -9.12
N LEU A 207 13.61 4.26 -7.95
CA LEU A 207 14.34 3.61 -6.86
C LEU A 207 14.81 2.22 -7.29
N GLN A 208 13.95 1.45 -7.95
CA GLN A 208 14.30 0.14 -8.47
C GLN A 208 15.39 0.19 -9.56
N GLU A 209 15.36 1.19 -10.45
CA GLU A 209 16.43 1.44 -11.43
C GLU A 209 17.79 1.72 -10.77
N GLN A 210 17.78 2.29 -9.55
CA GLN A 210 18.98 2.52 -8.72
C GLN A 210 19.40 1.29 -7.90
N GLY A 211 18.74 0.14 -8.09
CA GLY A 211 18.98 -1.09 -7.33
C GLY A 211 18.37 -1.10 -5.93
N ALA A 212 17.56 -0.10 -5.57
CA ALA A 212 16.89 -0.06 -4.29
C ALA A 212 15.68 -1.01 -4.23
N ARG A 213 15.44 -1.55 -3.04
CA ARG A 213 14.33 -2.45 -2.73
C ARG A 213 13.32 -1.74 -1.84
N VAL A 214 12.15 -1.42 -2.39
CA VAL A 214 11.01 -0.91 -1.59
C VAL A 214 10.59 -1.95 -0.55
N ARG A 215 10.37 -1.50 0.69
CA ARG A 215 9.94 -2.33 1.83
C ARG A 215 8.46 -2.15 2.12
N ARG A 216 7.99 -0.91 2.18
CA ARG A 216 6.59 -0.54 2.39
C ARG A 216 6.34 0.91 1.99
N VAL A 217 5.06 1.29 2.00
CA VAL A 217 4.62 2.68 1.88
C VAL A 217 3.81 3.06 3.11
N VAL A 218 4.13 4.21 3.67
CA VAL A 218 3.48 4.82 4.83
C VAL A 218 2.66 6.01 4.34
N LEU A 219 1.36 6.03 4.60
CA LEU A 219 0.53 7.18 4.22
C LEU A 219 0.59 8.30 5.27
N ASP A 220 0.27 9.53 4.88
CA ASP A 220 0.15 10.68 5.79
C ASP A 220 -0.71 10.37 7.03
N LEU A 221 -1.75 9.56 6.86
CA LEU A 221 -2.65 9.10 7.92
C LEU A 221 -1.91 8.34 9.03
N GLU A 222 -0.98 7.45 8.68
CA GLU A 222 -0.17 6.72 9.65
C GLU A 222 0.67 7.68 10.47
N ILE A 223 1.37 8.60 9.79
CA ILE A 223 2.25 9.60 10.43
C ILE A 223 1.43 10.53 11.32
N LYS A 224 0.28 11.01 10.83
CA LYS A 224 -0.67 11.83 11.60
C LYS A 224 -1.19 11.08 12.81
N ARG A 225 -1.54 9.80 12.69
CA ARG A 225 -2.02 8.97 13.81
C ARG A 225 -0.96 8.87 14.90
N ASP A 226 0.30 8.67 14.52
CA ASP A 226 1.40 8.54 15.47
C ASP A 226 1.77 9.89 16.10
N TYR A 227 1.72 10.98 15.33
CA TYR A 227 1.86 12.33 15.87
C TYR A 227 0.75 12.67 16.88
N GLN A 228 -0.51 12.39 16.54
CA GLN A 228 -1.64 12.62 17.44
C GLN A 228 -1.55 11.75 18.71
N ARG A 229 -1.09 10.51 18.58
CA ARG A 229 -0.79 9.63 19.73
C ARG A 229 0.27 10.24 20.64
N PHE A 230 1.35 10.75 20.07
CA PHE A 230 2.41 11.43 20.81
C PHE A 230 1.88 12.67 21.55
N LEU A 231 1.10 13.51 20.86
CA LEU A 231 0.47 14.69 21.46
C LEU A 231 -0.45 14.35 22.64
N GLN A 232 -1.19 13.24 22.55
CA GLN A 232 -2.20 12.86 23.54
C GLN A 232 -1.73 11.85 24.60
N GLU A 233 -0.49 11.36 24.51
CA GLU A 233 0.03 10.31 25.40
C GLU A 233 -0.09 10.68 26.89
N ARG A 234 0.20 11.95 27.25
CA ARG A 234 0.12 12.45 28.63
C ARG A 234 -1.31 12.64 29.16
N ASN A 235 -2.28 12.76 28.25
CA ASN A 235 -3.69 12.94 28.57
C ASN A 235 -4.42 11.61 28.79
N ARG A 236 -3.79 10.46 28.47
CA ARG A 236 -4.41 9.15 28.65
C ARG A 236 -4.60 8.82 30.13
N GLY A 237 -5.84 8.47 30.50
CA GLY A 237 -6.20 8.04 31.85
C GLY A 237 -6.35 9.18 32.87
N ARG A 238 -6.29 10.45 32.44
CA ARG A 238 -6.54 11.63 33.28
C ARG A 238 -7.95 12.15 33.06
N GLY A 239 -8.81 12.00 34.07
CA GLY A 239 -10.20 12.52 34.04
C GLY A 239 -10.29 14.04 34.19
N ASP A 240 -9.20 14.69 34.56
CA ASP A 240 -9.05 16.14 34.75
C ASP A 240 -8.36 16.85 33.56
N SER A 241 -7.99 16.11 32.52
CA SER A 241 -7.41 16.69 31.31
C SER A 241 -8.48 17.45 30.50
N ASP A 242 -8.16 18.66 30.07
CA ASP A 242 -8.99 19.47 29.18
C ASP A 242 -8.99 18.97 27.72
N GLY A 243 -8.28 17.86 27.46
CA GLY A 243 -8.10 17.23 26.15
C GLY A 243 -7.13 17.95 25.23
N ARG A 244 -6.54 19.07 25.67
CA ARG A 244 -5.55 19.81 24.88
C ARG A 244 -4.18 19.15 25.06
N PRO A 245 -3.42 18.93 23.97
CA PRO A 245 -2.04 18.51 24.09
C PRO A 245 -1.22 19.52 24.90
N ASP A 246 -0.43 19.03 25.84
CA ASP A 246 0.45 19.82 26.71
C ASP A 246 1.93 19.73 26.27
N ARG A 247 2.19 19.22 25.06
CA ARG A 247 3.54 19.06 24.51
C ARG A 247 4.19 20.42 24.29
N THR A 248 5.43 20.54 24.74
CA THR A 248 6.27 21.72 24.50
C THR A 248 6.79 21.75 23.06
N LEU A 249 7.21 22.92 22.57
CA LEU A 249 7.84 23.05 21.26
C LEU A 249 9.10 22.17 21.13
N ASP A 250 9.92 22.09 22.18
CA ASP A 250 11.12 21.24 22.20
C ASP A 250 10.79 19.75 22.06
N GLU A 251 9.68 19.30 22.64
CA GLU A 251 9.22 17.91 22.49
C GLU A 251 8.69 17.66 21.08
N ILE A 252 7.94 18.60 20.51
CA ILE A 252 7.47 18.52 19.12
C ILE A 252 8.66 18.49 18.16
N HIS A 253 9.65 19.35 18.39
CA HIS A 253 10.87 19.42 17.60
C HIS A 253 11.66 18.10 17.67
N ARG A 254 11.82 17.55 18.87
CA ARG A 254 12.47 16.24 19.06
C ARG A 254 11.70 15.13 18.35
N TRP A 255 10.38 15.10 18.47
CA TRP A 255 9.55 14.12 17.77
C TRP A 255 9.72 14.23 16.26
N ALA A 256 9.70 15.44 15.71
CA ALA A 256 9.91 15.69 14.29
C ALA A 256 11.30 15.21 13.83
N ALA A 257 12.36 15.50 14.59
CA ALA A 257 13.72 15.04 14.30
C ALA A 257 13.86 13.51 14.36
N GLU A 258 13.24 12.87 15.36
CA GLU A 258 13.20 11.40 15.51
C GLU A 258 12.45 10.71 14.37
N HIS A 259 11.46 11.39 13.76
CA HIS A 259 10.72 10.91 12.60
C HIS A 259 11.28 11.46 11.27
N GLN A 260 12.37 12.23 11.31
CA GLN A 260 12.99 12.89 10.17
C GLN A 260 11.96 13.65 9.32
N LEU A 261 11.14 14.44 9.99
CA LEU A 261 10.14 15.32 9.40
C LEU A 261 10.58 16.78 9.58
N PRO A 262 10.44 17.61 8.53
CA PRO A 262 10.75 19.02 8.62
C PRO A 262 9.72 19.74 9.50
N GLU A 263 10.19 20.73 10.23
CA GLU A 263 9.35 21.65 11.00
C GLU A 263 9.38 23.02 10.33
N GLN A 264 8.22 23.66 10.22
CA GLN A 264 8.10 25.03 9.75
C GLN A 264 7.13 25.79 10.64
N ASP A 265 7.56 26.94 11.14
CA ASP A 265 6.76 27.83 11.98
C ASP A 265 6.15 27.14 13.22
N GLY A 266 6.90 26.23 13.87
CA GLY A 266 6.42 25.45 15.02
C GLY A 266 5.47 24.31 14.66
N HIS A 267 5.34 23.98 13.37
CA HIS A 267 4.46 22.93 12.87
C HIS A 267 5.24 21.85 12.11
N VAL A 268 5.05 20.60 12.54
CA VAL A 268 5.59 19.44 11.84
C VAL A 268 4.90 19.27 10.49
N GLN A 269 5.69 19.25 9.42
CA GLN A 269 5.20 19.01 8.07
C GLN A 269 5.15 17.50 7.82
N ILE A 270 4.02 17.02 7.29
CA ILE A 270 3.78 15.60 7.03
C ILE A 270 3.59 15.40 5.52
N PRO A 271 4.36 14.51 4.87
CA PRO A 271 4.21 14.23 3.44
C PRO A 271 2.91 13.45 3.18
N ASP A 272 2.44 13.46 1.93
CA ASP A 272 1.27 12.66 1.53
C ASP A 272 1.53 11.14 1.63
N ALA A 273 2.77 10.72 1.33
CA ALA A 273 3.25 9.37 1.60
C ALA A 273 4.77 9.33 1.78
N ARG A 274 5.27 8.28 2.42
CA ARG A 274 6.69 7.96 2.58
C ARG A 274 6.95 6.55 2.08
N ILE A 275 7.87 6.40 1.13
CA ILE A 275 8.39 5.09 0.72
C ILE A 275 9.56 4.74 1.62
N GLU A 276 9.50 3.61 2.32
CA GLU A 276 10.67 3.05 3.00
C GLU A 276 11.34 2.02 2.11
N PHE A 277 12.66 2.12 1.94
CA PHE A 277 13.41 1.26 1.03
C PHE A 277 14.81 0.93 1.57
N GLU A 278 15.36 -0.18 1.10
CA GLU A 278 16.78 -0.54 1.28
C GLU A 278 17.53 -0.11 0.00
N ASP A 279 18.64 0.61 0.11
CA ASP A 279 19.50 0.92 -1.04
C ASP A 279 20.24 -0.33 -1.54
N ALA A 280 21.04 -0.19 -2.60
CA ALA A 280 21.83 -1.28 -3.15
C ALA A 280 22.84 -1.87 -2.15
N ASP A 281 23.24 -1.10 -1.14
CA ASP A 281 24.15 -1.52 -0.06
C ASP A 281 23.38 -2.16 1.11
N GLY A 282 22.05 -2.27 1.03
CA GLY A 282 21.19 -2.80 2.08
C GLY A 282 20.91 -1.84 3.24
N ARG A 283 21.25 -0.55 3.10
CA ARG A 283 20.96 0.46 4.13
C ARG A 283 19.54 0.98 3.98
N SER A 284 18.86 1.16 5.10
CA SER A 284 17.50 1.69 5.12
C SER A 284 17.48 3.20 4.87
N HIS A 285 16.61 3.62 3.97
CA HIS A 285 16.33 5.02 3.63
C HIS A 285 14.83 5.22 3.45
N TRP A 286 14.42 6.48 3.29
CA TRP A 286 13.06 6.84 2.94
C TRP A 286 13.01 7.87 1.82
N HIS A 287 11.88 7.89 1.11
CA HIS A 287 11.57 8.86 0.07
C HIS A 287 10.18 9.44 0.29
N ASP A 288 10.13 10.72 0.68
CA ASP A 288 8.88 11.43 0.95
C ASP A 288 8.25 11.96 -0.34
N ILE A 289 6.97 11.65 -0.53
CA ILE A 289 6.13 12.01 -1.68
C ILE A 289 5.18 13.11 -1.26
N GLU A 290 5.19 14.19 -2.04
CA GLU A 290 4.22 15.28 -1.96
C GLU A 290 3.54 15.47 -3.32
N VAL A 291 2.21 15.41 -3.35
CA VAL A 291 1.42 15.58 -4.57
C VAL A 291 0.90 17.00 -4.65
N GLU A 292 1.30 17.71 -5.70
CA GLU A 292 0.71 19.01 -5.98
C GLU A 292 -0.59 18.87 -6.76
N THR A 293 -1.61 19.61 -6.33
CA THR A 293 -2.83 19.80 -7.12
C THR A 293 -2.94 21.26 -7.54
N GLU A 294 -3.25 21.50 -8.82
CA GLU A 294 -3.44 22.87 -9.38
C GLU A 294 -4.58 23.66 -8.71
N HIS A 295 -5.33 23.04 -7.80
CA HIS A 295 -6.41 23.68 -7.04
C HIS A 295 -6.01 24.15 -5.64
N TYR A 296 -4.74 23.97 -5.24
CA TYR A 296 -4.25 24.43 -3.94
C TYR A 296 -3.85 25.93 -3.99
N ARG A 297 -4.83 26.81 -4.19
CA ARG A 297 -4.66 28.27 -3.99
C ARG A 297 -5.05 28.63 -2.55
N GLY A 298 -4.07 28.63 -1.65
CA GLY A 298 -4.24 29.07 -0.26
C GLY A 298 -2.96 28.92 0.56
N GLN A 299 -2.88 29.57 1.72
CA GLN A 299 -1.70 29.72 2.61
C GLN A 299 -0.91 28.42 2.90
N HIS A 300 -1.50 27.24 2.72
CA HIS A 300 -0.83 25.94 2.87
C HIS A 300 0.12 25.54 1.72
N ALA A 301 0.06 26.20 0.55
CA ALA A 301 1.00 25.95 -0.55
C ALA A 301 2.43 26.46 -0.24
N ALA A 302 2.54 27.51 0.57
CA ALA A 302 3.83 28.11 0.94
C ALA A 302 4.61 27.25 1.95
N ALA A 303 3.92 26.58 2.88
CA ALA A 303 4.54 25.69 3.86
C ALA A 303 5.04 24.38 3.22
N LYS A 304 4.25 23.77 2.33
CA LYS A 304 4.65 22.54 1.63
C LYS A 304 5.73 22.76 0.56
N ALA A 305 5.91 23.99 0.08
CA ALA A 305 6.99 24.30 -0.87
C ALA A 305 8.38 24.38 -0.22
N GLY A 306 8.44 24.66 1.10
CA GLY A 306 9.70 24.80 1.86
C GLY A 306 10.15 23.54 2.59
N SER A 307 9.34 22.47 2.61
CA SER A 307 9.60 21.27 3.42
C SER A 307 10.66 20.32 2.86
N GLY A 308 11.09 20.48 1.60
CA GLY A 308 12.09 19.61 0.98
C GLY A 308 11.57 18.21 0.56
N PHE A 309 10.26 17.96 0.63
CA PHE A 309 9.67 16.72 0.09
C PHE A 309 9.78 16.64 -1.43
N ASN A 310 9.80 15.41 -1.98
CA ASN A 310 9.88 15.23 -3.42
C ASN A 310 8.50 15.46 -4.05
N ARG A 311 8.43 16.54 -4.81
CA ARG A 311 7.19 17.02 -5.42
C ARG A 311 6.89 16.28 -6.71
N TYR A 312 5.64 15.85 -6.85
CA TYR A 312 5.15 15.15 -8.03
C TYR A 312 3.96 15.89 -8.63
N GLN A 313 4.14 16.43 -9.83
CA GLN A 313 3.05 17.02 -10.60
C GLN A 313 2.23 15.95 -11.31
N SER A 314 0.93 16.17 -11.43
CA SER A 314 0.04 15.29 -12.18
C SER A 314 0.25 15.49 -13.69
N VAL A 315 1.13 14.70 -14.30
CA VAL A 315 1.12 14.57 -15.77
C VAL A 315 -0.15 13.81 -16.15
N SER A 316 -1.12 14.53 -16.71
CA SER A 316 -2.23 13.91 -17.45
C SER A 316 -1.64 13.24 -18.69
N VAL A 317 -1.20 11.99 -18.58
CA VAL A 317 -0.73 11.22 -19.75
C VAL A 317 -1.92 11.11 -20.73
N ARG A 318 -1.82 11.81 -21.86
CA ARG A 318 -2.62 11.51 -23.05
C ARG A 318 -2.04 10.21 -23.61
N ILE A 319 -2.68 9.09 -23.33
CA ILE A 319 -2.40 7.86 -24.08
C ILE A 319 -3.00 8.08 -25.46
N VAL A 320 -2.17 8.55 -26.40
CA VAL A 320 -2.48 8.47 -27.83
C VAL A 320 -2.36 7.00 -28.16
N ALA A 321 -3.50 6.32 -28.33
CA ALA A 321 -3.53 4.96 -28.82
C ALA A 321 -2.87 4.96 -30.22
N SER A 322 -1.69 4.38 -30.33
CA SER A 322 -1.07 4.02 -31.61
C SER A 322 -1.88 2.87 -32.20
N GLY A 323 -3.00 3.22 -32.84
CA GLY A 323 -3.82 2.29 -33.61
C GLY A 323 -3.14 2.02 -34.94
N SER A 324 -2.55 0.84 -35.07
CA SER A 324 -2.25 0.24 -36.38
C SER A 324 -3.57 -0.09 -37.07
N ARG A 325 -3.87 0.61 -38.17
CA ARG A 325 -4.79 0.16 -39.22
C ARG A 325 -4.22 0.55 -40.57
N GLY A 326 -3.82 -0.46 -41.33
CA GLY A 326 -3.55 -0.33 -42.75
C GLY A 326 -4.85 -0.15 -43.55
N GLY A 327 -4.69 0.36 -44.77
CA GLY A 327 -5.69 0.21 -45.83
C GLY A 327 -6.00 1.49 -46.64
N GLY A 328 -5.22 1.72 -47.69
CA GLY A 328 -5.76 2.09 -49.01
C GLY A 328 -5.97 3.57 -49.37
N GLY A 329 -5.22 4.04 -50.37
CA GLY A 329 -5.86 4.65 -51.55
C GLY A 329 -5.74 6.15 -51.81
N ARG A 330 -4.78 6.48 -52.70
CA ARG A 330 -4.84 7.51 -53.78
C ARG A 330 -4.82 9.01 -53.47
N ARG A 331 -3.74 9.60 -54.03
CA ARG A 331 -3.64 10.83 -54.87
C ARG A 331 -3.77 12.20 -54.20
N GLY A 332 -2.63 12.92 -54.19
CA GLY A 332 -2.50 14.11 -55.04
C GLY A 332 -1.98 15.38 -54.35
N ARG A 333 -0.81 15.84 -54.84
CA ARG A 333 -0.24 17.21 -54.74
C ARG A 333 0.18 17.62 -53.30
N GLY A 334 1.41 18.06 -53.02
CA GLY A 334 2.41 18.77 -53.81
C GLY A 334 2.84 20.00 -53.02
N ARG A 335 4.14 20.30 -53.00
CA ARG A 335 4.88 21.35 -52.24
C ARG A 335 5.24 20.90 -50.82
N GLY A 336 6.49 20.89 -50.36
CA GLY A 336 7.69 21.62 -50.77
C GLY A 336 8.21 22.40 -49.55
N LEU A 337 9.53 22.54 -49.43
CA LEU A 337 10.34 23.14 -48.32
C LEU A 337 10.73 22.09 -47.25
N ALA A 338 11.97 21.57 -47.12
CA ALA A 338 13.30 22.19 -47.01
C ALA A 338 13.28 23.34 -45.98
N GLU A 339 14.11 23.45 -44.96
CA GLU A 339 15.47 22.99 -44.67
C GLU A 339 15.68 23.26 -43.16
N GLU A 340 16.63 22.57 -42.52
CA GLU A 340 17.61 23.10 -41.54
C GLU A 340 17.18 24.11 -40.44
N MET A 341 17.68 24.10 -39.21
CA MET A 341 19.05 23.89 -38.75
C MET A 341 19.01 23.87 -37.20
N PHE A 342 20.08 23.34 -36.61
CA PHE A 342 20.42 23.40 -35.19
C PHE A 342 20.50 24.83 -34.64
N LEU A 343 20.05 25.01 -33.39
CA LEU A 343 20.88 25.42 -32.23
C LEU A 343 20.12 25.15 -30.93
#